data_AF-A0A967GPX8-F1
#
_entry.id   AF-A0A967GPX8-F1
#
_cell.length_a   1.000
_cell.length_b   1.000
_cell.length_c   1.000
_cell.angle_alpha   90.00
_cell.angle_beta   90.00
_cell.angle_gamma   90.00
#
_symmetry.space_group_name_H-M   'P 1'
#
loop_
_entity.id
_entity.type
_entity.pdbx_description
1 polymer ?
#
loop_
_entity_poly.entity_id
_entity_poly.type
_entity_poly.pdbx_seq_one_letter_code
_entity_poly.pdbx_strand_id
1 'polypeptide(L)'
;MAFTTDSYVVRPLFFPGADIGAMAVHGTVNDLAMCGAEPLYLSAGFILEEGLPVSTLRQVVDSMAAAAREEKVRIVTGDLKVVERGKADGLYINTAGVGRVLAPQPVGPGRVQERDR
;
A
#
# COMPACT_ATOMS: atom_id res chain seq x y z
N MET A 1 11.70 6.51 13.43
CA MET A 1 11.31 5.71 12.25
C MET A 1 9.80 5.64 12.25
N ALA A 2 9.15 5.91 11.11
CA ALA A 2 7.72 5.68 10.96
C ALA A 2 7.50 4.27 10.40
N PHE A 3 6.44 3.62 10.85
CA PHE A 3 6.03 2.29 10.40
C PHE A 3 4.50 2.29 10.27
N THR A 4 3.99 1.72 9.18
CA THR A 4 2.56 1.51 8.96
C THR A 4 2.34 0.18 8.25
N THR A 5 1.12 -0.33 8.34
CA THR A 5 0.65 -1.47 7.56
C THR A 5 -0.83 -1.29 7.28
N ASP A 6 -1.24 -1.69 6.09
CA ASP A 6 -2.64 -1.58 5.68
C ASP A 6 -3.01 -2.71 4.72
N SER A 7 -4.30 -3.09 4.73
CA SER A 7 -4.83 -4.17 3.91
C SER A 7 -5.90 -3.65 2.97
N TYR A 8 -5.73 -3.98 1.69
CA TYR A 8 -6.53 -3.48 0.59
C TYR A 8 -7.43 -4.60 0.06
N VAL A 9 -8.74 -4.35 0.11
CA VAL A 9 -9.80 -5.32 -0.21
C VAL A 9 -10.85 -4.73 -1.17
N VAL A 10 -10.48 -3.70 -1.93
CA VAL A 10 -11.41 -2.94 -2.78
C VAL A 10 -12.00 -3.80 -3.90
N ARG A 11 -13.25 -3.52 -4.24
CA ARG A 11 -14.00 -4.11 -5.35
C ARG A 11 -14.70 -3.00 -6.14
N PRO A 12 -14.59 -2.97 -7.49
CA PRO A 12 -13.78 -3.85 -8.35
C PRO A 12 -12.26 -3.66 -8.16
N LEU A 13 -11.45 -4.65 -8.60
CA LEU A 13 -9.97 -4.56 -8.51
C LEU A 13 -9.40 -3.43 -9.39
N PHE A 14 -10.11 -3.07 -10.46
CA PHE A 14 -9.79 -1.98 -11.38
C PHE A 14 -10.96 -1.01 -11.40
N PHE A 15 -10.69 0.28 -11.26
CA PHE A 15 -11.72 1.32 -11.17
C PHE A 15 -11.26 2.59 -11.91
N PRO A 16 -12.15 3.55 -12.19
CA PRO A 16 -11.77 4.76 -12.91
C PRO A 16 -10.62 5.49 -12.21
N GLY A 17 -9.46 5.56 -12.88
CA GLY A 17 -8.28 6.29 -12.41
C GLY A 17 -7.22 5.48 -11.68
N ALA A 18 -7.48 4.24 -11.23
CA ALA A 18 -6.48 3.40 -10.54
C ALA A 18 -6.91 1.92 -10.44
N ASP A 19 -6.10 1.12 -9.75
CA ASP A 19 -6.39 -0.26 -9.37
C ASP A 19 -5.92 -0.54 -7.95
N ILE A 20 -6.26 -1.73 -7.44
CA ILE A 20 -5.89 -2.18 -6.10
C ILE A 20 -4.38 -2.15 -5.85
N GLY A 21 -3.55 -2.35 -6.88
CA GLY A 21 -2.10 -2.33 -6.80
C GLY A 21 -1.56 -0.93 -6.54
N ALA A 22 -1.88 0.03 -7.41
CA ALA A 22 -1.51 1.43 -7.19
C ALA A 22 -2.02 1.94 -5.84
N MET A 23 -3.27 1.62 -5.49
CA MET A 23 -3.87 2.01 -4.21
C MET A 23 -3.09 1.44 -3.01
N ALA A 24 -2.65 0.19 -3.07
CA ALA A 24 -1.87 -0.43 -2.00
C ALA A 24 -0.54 0.32 -1.75
N VAL A 25 0.14 0.72 -2.81
CA VAL A 25 1.38 1.51 -2.70
C VAL A 25 1.10 2.91 -2.17
N HIS A 26 0.19 3.66 -2.81
CA HIS A 26 -0.07 5.05 -2.42
C HIS A 26 -0.65 5.16 -1.00
N GLY A 27 -1.52 4.23 -0.59
CA GLY A 27 -2.08 4.23 0.76
C GLY A 27 -1.00 4.12 1.83
N THR A 28 -0.11 3.12 1.71
CA THR A 28 0.97 2.91 2.68
C THR A 28 2.03 4.02 2.62
N VAL A 29 2.30 4.58 1.44
CA VAL A 29 3.17 5.76 1.26
C VAL A 29 2.57 6.98 1.95
N ASN A 30 1.28 7.23 1.77
CA ASN A 30 0.57 8.35 2.37
C ASN A 30 0.58 8.27 3.90
N ASP A 31 0.34 7.09 4.48
CA ASP A 31 0.40 6.89 5.94
C ASP A 31 1.77 7.26 6.53
N LEU A 32 2.85 6.87 5.84
CA LEU A 32 4.20 7.28 6.24
C LEU A 32 4.38 8.79 6.10
N ALA A 33 3.90 9.39 5.01
CA ALA A 33 3.98 10.82 4.79
C ALA A 33 3.18 11.63 5.84
N MET A 34 2.02 11.13 6.30
CA MET A 34 1.22 11.75 7.35
C MET A 34 1.95 11.83 8.70
N CYS A 35 2.94 10.96 8.92
CA CYS A 35 3.82 11.01 10.08
C CYS A 35 4.99 12.02 9.92
N GLY A 36 5.03 12.79 8.83
CA GLY A 36 6.16 13.65 8.47
C GLY A 36 7.44 12.86 8.15
N ALA A 37 7.28 11.62 7.66
CA ALA A 37 8.38 10.76 7.27
C ALA A 37 8.56 10.72 5.75
N GLU A 38 9.81 10.58 5.32
CA GLU A 38 10.17 10.18 3.97
C GLU A 38 9.99 8.65 3.85
N PRO A 39 9.07 8.17 3.00
CA PRO A 39 8.88 6.74 2.74
C PRO A 39 10.12 6.16 2.04
N LEU A 40 10.57 4.98 2.45
CA LEU A 40 11.78 4.36 1.89
C LEU A 40 11.53 2.95 1.35
N TYR A 41 10.87 2.12 2.14
CA TYR A 41 10.74 0.70 1.86
C TYR A 41 9.34 0.19 2.16
N LEU A 42 8.85 -0.68 1.29
CA LEU A 42 7.60 -1.41 1.45
C LEU A 42 7.84 -2.92 1.44
N SER A 43 7.02 -3.67 2.16
CA SER A 43 6.76 -5.09 1.91
C SER A 43 5.42 -5.25 1.21
N ALA A 44 5.26 -6.31 0.40
CA ALA A 44 3.99 -6.63 -0.25
C ALA A 44 3.58 -8.10 0.01
N GLY A 45 2.49 -8.29 0.74
CA GLY A 45 1.84 -9.58 0.96
C GLY A 45 0.59 -9.74 0.09
N PHE A 46 0.43 -10.89 -0.55
CA PHE A 46 -0.70 -11.18 -1.44
C PHE A 46 -1.50 -12.38 -0.95
N ILE A 47 -2.82 -12.26 -0.94
CA ILE A 47 -3.75 -13.37 -0.75
C ILE A 47 -4.62 -13.47 -2.00
N LEU A 48 -4.46 -14.55 -2.75
CA LEU A 48 -5.12 -14.79 -4.02
C LEU A 48 -6.17 -15.88 -3.88
N GLU A 49 -7.30 -15.70 -4.53
CA GLU A 49 -8.27 -16.78 -4.72
C GLU A 49 -7.81 -17.72 -5.85
N GLU A 50 -7.96 -19.03 -5.64
CA GLU A 50 -7.76 -20.04 -6.67
C GLU A 50 -8.60 -19.73 -7.93
N GLY A 51 -7.93 -19.72 -9.08
CA GLY A 51 -8.54 -19.40 -10.36
C GLY A 51 -8.51 -17.93 -10.75
N LEU A 52 -7.91 -17.04 -9.93
CA LEU A 52 -7.59 -15.68 -10.36
C LEU A 52 -6.69 -15.72 -11.60
N PRO A 53 -7.02 -15.01 -12.70
CA PRO A 53 -6.18 -14.99 -13.88
C PRO A 53 -4.78 -14.40 -13.57
N VAL A 54 -3.74 -15.09 -14.00
CA VAL A 54 -2.34 -14.60 -13.88
C VAL A 54 -2.16 -13.26 -14.60
N SER A 55 -2.92 -13.00 -15.67
CA SER A 55 -2.94 -11.70 -16.36
C SER A 55 -3.43 -10.57 -15.46
N THR A 56 -4.45 -10.83 -14.62
CA THR A 56 -4.95 -9.88 -13.63
C THR A 56 -3.89 -9.58 -12.59
N LEU A 57 -3.25 -10.62 -12.04
CA LEU A 57 -2.15 -10.45 -11.08
C LEU A 57 -1.00 -9.64 -11.69
N ARG A 58 -0.61 -9.93 -12.94
CA ARG A 58 0.46 -9.21 -13.64
C ARG A 58 0.14 -7.73 -13.78
N GLN A 59 -1.07 -7.38 -14.22
CA GLN A 59 -1.51 -5.98 -14.32
C GLN A 59 -1.43 -5.25 -12.98
N VAL A 60 -1.90 -5.88 -11.90
CA VAL A 60 -1.84 -5.31 -10.54
C VAL A 60 -0.39 -5.11 -10.10
N VAL A 61 0.48 -6.10 -10.29
CA VAL A 61 1.89 -6.01 -9.91
C VAL A 61 2.63 -4.96 -10.75
N ASP A 62 2.35 -4.86 -12.04
CA ASP A 62 2.91 -3.82 -12.92
C ASP A 62 2.52 -2.41 -12.45
N SER A 63 1.26 -2.25 -12.01
CA SER A 63 0.74 -1.02 -11.43
C SER A 63 1.40 -0.67 -10.10
N MET A 64 1.54 -1.63 -9.18
CA MET A 64 2.31 -1.46 -7.94
C MET A 64 3.75 -1.02 -8.23
N ALA A 65 4.40 -1.66 -9.20
CA ALA A 65 5.77 -1.33 -9.57
C ALA A 65 5.88 0.07 -10.18
N ALA A 66 4.88 0.52 -10.95
CA ALA A 66 4.82 1.87 -11.48
C ALA A 66 4.66 2.91 -10.37
N ALA A 67 3.68 2.72 -9.47
CA ALA A 67 3.44 3.59 -8.33
C ALA A 67 4.68 3.67 -7.42
N ALA A 68 5.33 2.53 -7.12
CA ALA A 68 6.53 2.53 -6.29
C ALA A 68 7.69 3.31 -6.92
N ARG A 69 7.87 3.21 -8.24
CA ARG A 69 8.88 4.00 -8.97
C ARG A 69 8.58 5.50 -8.95
N GLU A 70 7.32 5.87 -9.14
CA GLU A 70 6.87 7.27 -9.12
C GLU A 70 7.13 7.91 -7.75
N GLU A 71 6.76 7.20 -6.68
CA GLU A 71 6.96 7.62 -5.28
C GLU A 71 8.39 7.43 -4.78
N LYS A 72 9.30 6.91 -5.62
CA LYS A 72 10.71 6.64 -5.31
C LYS A 72 10.90 5.72 -4.08
N VAL A 73 9.95 4.83 -3.83
CA VAL A 73 10.02 3.80 -2.79
C VAL A 73 10.40 2.45 -3.38
N ARG A 74 10.96 1.56 -2.55
CA ARG A 74 11.32 0.21 -2.98
C ARG A 74 10.46 -0.82 -2.27
N ILE A 75 9.80 -1.70 -3.03
CA ILE A 75 9.25 -2.94 -2.50
C ILE A 75 10.41 -3.92 -2.33
N VAL A 76 10.81 -4.22 -1.10
CA VAL A 76 12.06 -4.94 -0.79
C VAL A 76 11.87 -6.37 -0.33
N THR A 77 10.63 -6.75 0.00
CA THR A 77 10.27 -8.11 0.39
C THR A 77 8.80 -8.35 0.11
N GLY A 78 8.38 -9.61 0.12
CA GLY A 78 6.99 -9.97 -0.04
C GLY A 78 6.71 -11.42 0.24
N ASP A 79 5.42 -11.74 0.26
CA ASP A 79 4.91 -13.11 0.40
C ASP A 79 3.67 -13.28 -0.46
N LEU A 80 3.44 -14.50 -0.91
CA LEU A 80 2.26 -14.85 -1.69
C LEU A 80 1.60 -16.09 -1.10
N LYS A 81 0.28 -16.01 -0.95
CA LYS A 81 -0.57 -17.10 -0.50
C LYS A 81 -1.76 -17.26 -1.43
N VAL A 82 -2.12 -18.52 -1.68
CA VAL A 82 -3.29 -18.87 -2.47
C VAL A 82 -4.25 -19.60 -1.55
N VAL A 83 -5.52 -19.19 -1.57
CA VAL A 83 -6.62 -19.85 -0.86
C VAL A 83 -7.55 -20.51 -1.86
N GLU A 84 -8.27 -21.54 -1.41
CA GLU A 84 -9.26 -22.25 -2.22
C GLU A 84 -10.33 -21.30 -2.76
N ARG A 85 -10.96 -21.68 -3.88
CA ARG A 85 -12.08 -20.93 -4.43
C ARG A 85 -13.20 -20.74 -3.40
N GLY A 86 -13.72 -19.51 -3.30
CA GLY A 86 -14.74 -19.08 -2.34
C GLY A 86 -14.19 -18.66 -0.97
N LYS A 87 -12.87 -18.67 -0.75
CA LYS A 87 -12.25 -18.24 0.52
C LYS A 87 -11.66 -16.83 0.49
N ALA A 88 -11.53 -16.24 -0.68
CA ALA A 88 -11.23 -14.83 -0.90
C ALA A 88 -12.10 -14.31 -2.05
N ASP A 89 -12.15 -12.99 -2.26
CA ASP A 89 -12.94 -12.37 -3.32
C ASP A 89 -12.03 -11.84 -4.46
N GLY A 90 -11.24 -12.75 -5.05
CA GLY A 90 -10.26 -12.44 -6.09
C GLY A 90 -8.84 -12.18 -5.56
N LEU A 91 -8.57 -10.98 -5.06
CA LEU A 91 -7.23 -10.57 -4.64
C LEU A 91 -7.29 -9.60 -3.45
N TYR A 92 -6.53 -9.90 -2.40
CA TYR A 92 -6.22 -8.97 -1.32
C TYR A 92 -4.72 -8.70 -1.27
N ILE A 93 -4.37 -7.47 -0.90
CA ILE A 93 -2.98 -7.03 -0.77
C ILE A 93 -2.80 -6.45 0.63
N ASN A 94 -1.75 -6.84 1.33
CA ASN A 94 -1.24 -6.10 2.47
C ASN A 94 0.07 -5.45 2.07
N THR A 95 0.23 -4.18 2.40
CA THR A 95 1.54 -3.53 2.35
C THR A 95 1.87 -2.99 3.72
N ALA A 96 3.13 -3.19 4.12
CA ALA A 96 3.69 -2.53 5.27
C ALA A 96 4.85 -1.66 4.80
N GLY A 97 5.07 -0.55 5.46
CA GLY A 97 6.05 0.43 5.04
C GLY A 97 6.86 0.96 6.20
N VAL A 98 8.12 1.32 5.93
CA VAL A 98 8.97 2.08 6.84
C VAL A 98 9.49 3.35 6.19
N GLY A 99 9.59 4.39 7.01
CA GLY A 99 10.08 5.70 6.60
C GLY A 99 10.99 6.37 7.62
N ARG A 100 11.84 7.28 7.14
CA ARG A 100 12.70 8.13 7.97
C ARG A 100 11.91 9.38 8.37
N VAL A 101 11.64 9.57 9.66
CA VAL A 101 10.96 10.76 10.17
C VAL A 101 11.86 11.97 9.93
N LEU A 102 11.36 12.95 9.17
CA LEU A 102 12.05 14.20 8.88
C LEU A 102 11.49 15.36 9.71
N ALA A 103 10.22 15.28 10.11
CA ALA A 103 9.58 16.32 10.90
C ALA A 103 10.33 16.52 12.24
N PRO A 104 10.62 17.77 12.63
CA PRO A 104 11.33 18.06 13.88
C PRO A 104 10.48 17.75 15.11
N GLN A 105 9.16 17.63 14.93
CA GLN A 105 8.21 17.31 15.98
C GLN A 105 7.16 16.32 15.44
N PRO A 106 6.55 15.49 16.29
CA PRO A 106 5.52 14.53 15.85
C PRO A 106 4.35 15.26 15.17
N VAL A 107 3.97 14.80 13.98
CA VAL A 107 2.76 15.26 13.28
C VAL A 107 1.57 14.42 13.76
N GLY A 108 0.47 15.06 14.10
CA GLY A 108 -0.75 14.35 14.51
C GLY A 108 -1.81 15.26 15.12
N PRO A 109 -3.04 14.76 15.30
CA PRO A 109 -4.18 15.56 15.75
C PRO A 109 -3.98 16.18 17.14
N GLY A 110 -3.21 15.54 18.03
CA GLY A 110 -2.86 16.09 19.34
C GLY A 110 -1.97 17.35 19.31
N ARG A 111 -1.56 17.80 18.13
CA ARG A 111 -0.76 19.02 17.92
C ARG A 111 -1.57 20.22 17.48
N VAL A 112 -2.85 20.03 17.14
CA VAL A 112 -3.72 21.10 16.67
C VAL A 112 -3.95 22.10 17.80
N GLN A 113 -3.72 23.37 17.52
CA GLN A 113 -3.90 24.50 18.42
C GLN A 113 -4.96 25.45 17.88
N GLU A 114 -5.49 26.30 18.77
CA GLU A 114 -6.37 27.38 18.34
C GLU A 114 -5.64 28.24 17.30
N ARG A 115 -6.34 28.53 16.18
CA ARG A 115 -5.85 29.32 15.04
C ARG A 115 -4.92 28.60 14.05
N ASP A 116 -4.71 27.29 14.18
CA ASP A 116 -4.18 26.47 13.09
C ASP A 116 -5.12 26.51 11.86
N ARG A 117 -4.57 26.38 10.65
CA ARG A 117 -5.29 26.45 9.37
C ARG A 117 -5.36 25.11 8.67
#